data_AF-A0A2D6EU00-F1
#
_entry.id   AF-A0A2D6EU00-F1
#
_cell.length_a   1.000
_cell.length_b   1.000
_cell.length_c   1.000
_cell.angle_alpha   90.00
_cell.angle_beta   90.00
_cell.angle_gamma   90.00
#
_symmetry.space_group_name_H-M   'P 1'
#
loop_
_entity.id
_entity.type
_entity.pdbx_description
1 polymer ?
#
loop_
_entity_poly.entity_id
_entity_poly.type
_entity_poly.pdbx_seq_one_letter_code
_entity_poly.pdbx_strand_id
1 'polypeptide(L)'
;MPKLMASSMAGHPKYVDQYVGTKDITMLNTAVDVVELNPILKTQLINAVGAICGMVEISPGWEIAFEKPVIAVTSFGFAERTVEPAVHFLREKGFIPVPCHAQGRGDRAMDELIREWWFRGVIDMSVEV
;
A
#
# COMPACT_ATOMS: atom_id res chain seq x y z
N MET A 1 2.22 -5.75 8.95
CA MET A 1 3.59 -6.11 9.40
C MET A 1 4.57 -5.05 8.92
N PRO A 2 5.40 -4.47 9.81
CA PRO A 2 6.41 -3.50 9.44
C PRO A 2 7.44 -4.04 8.43
N LYS A 3 7.66 -3.30 7.34
CA LYS A 3 8.60 -3.66 6.27
C LYS A 3 9.39 -2.41 5.89
N LEU A 4 10.72 -2.45 6.04
CA LEU A 4 11.61 -1.35 5.68
C LEU A 4 12.83 -1.85 4.91
N MET A 5 13.20 -1.14 3.86
CA MET A 5 14.45 -1.32 3.13
C MET A 5 15.26 -0.02 3.13
N ALA A 6 16.54 -0.08 3.48
CA ALA A 6 17.47 1.03 3.27
C ALA A 6 18.26 0.78 1.97
N SER A 7 18.17 1.69 0.99
CA SER A 7 18.79 1.49 -0.32
C SER A 7 19.11 2.83 -1.00
N SER A 8 20.21 2.92 -1.75
CA SER A 8 20.51 4.07 -2.61
C SER A 8 19.55 4.17 -3.80
N MET A 9 18.79 3.09 -4.08
CA MET A 9 17.80 3.03 -5.15
C MET A 9 16.43 3.61 -4.77
N ALA A 10 16.20 3.96 -3.50
CA ALA A 10 14.90 4.44 -3.02
C ALA A 10 14.44 5.73 -3.73
N GLY A 11 15.37 6.56 -4.21
CA GLY A 11 15.07 7.76 -5.00
C GLY A 11 15.08 7.55 -6.51
N HIS A 12 15.38 6.34 -7.00
CA HIS A 12 15.57 6.11 -8.43
C HIS A 12 14.23 5.79 -9.13
N PRO A 13 13.70 6.67 -10.00
CA PRO A 13 12.35 6.55 -10.53
C PRO A 13 12.12 5.28 -11.35
N LYS A 14 13.17 4.79 -12.03
CA LYS A 14 13.11 3.54 -12.81
C LYS A 14 12.95 2.26 -11.97
N TYR A 15 13.47 2.24 -10.74
CA TYR A 15 13.60 0.99 -9.99
C TYR A 15 12.73 0.94 -8.73
N VAL A 16 12.32 2.09 -8.17
CA VAL A 16 11.47 2.13 -6.97
C VAL A 16 10.21 1.29 -7.12
N ASP A 17 9.61 1.27 -8.32
CA ASP A 17 8.44 0.46 -8.63
C ASP A 17 8.68 -1.05 -8.48
N GLN A 18 9.87 -1.53 -8.82
CA GLN A 18 10.22 -2.95 -8.73
C GLN A 18 10.41 -3.43 -7.29
N TYR A 19 10.75 -2.51 -6.38
CA TYR A 19 10.96 -2.82 -4.97
C TYR A 19 9.69 -2.65 -4.14
N VAL A 20 8.94 -1.56 -4.36
CA VAL A 20 7.69 -1.30 -3.63
C VAL A 20 6.52 -2.06 -4.23
N GLY A 21 6.40 -2.06 -5.56
CA GLY A 21 5.29 -2.65 -6.30
C GLY A 21 3.94 -2.18 -5.77
N THR A 22 3.18 -3.15 -5.26
CA THR A 22 1.83 -3.07 -4.69
C THR A 22 1.82 -3.19 -3.15
N LYS A 23 2.99 -3.30 -2.52
CA LYS A 23 3.13 -3.57 -1.08
C LYS A 23 3.40 -2.29 -0.29
N ASP A 24 3.03 -2.32 0.99
CA ASP A 24 3.25 -1.28 2.01
C ASP A 24 4.68 -1.27 2.58
N ILE A 25 5.70 -1.53 1.75
CA ILE A 25 7.11 -1.45 2.19
C ILE A 25 7.61 0.00 2.17
N THR A 26 8.24 0.41 3.25
CA THR A 26 8.93 1.71 3.32
C THR A 26 10.35 1.59 2.77
N MET A 27 10.76 2.49 1.89
CA MET A 27 12.14 2.59 1.43
C MET A 27 12.81 3.86 1.99
N LEU A 28 13.89 3.69 2.75
CA LEU A 28 14.76 4.78 3.19
C LEU A 28 15.92 4.94 2.21
N ASN A 29 16.12 6.17 1.70
CA ASN A 29 17.23 6.45 0.80
C ASN A 29 18.54 6.60 1.58
N THR A 30 19.52 5.73 1.30
CA THR A 30 20.86 5.84 1.92
C THR A 30 21.68 6.97 1.32
N ALA A 31 21.25 7.63 0.23
CA ALA A 31 21.93 8.74 -0.48
C ALA A 31 23.37 8.47 -0.99
N VAL A 32 24.10 7.54 -0.38
CA VAL A 32 25.41 7.02 -0.74
C VAL A 32 25.29 5.51 -0.92
N ASP A 33 26.21 4.94 -1.69
CA ASP A 33 26.24 3.51 -1.95
C ASP A 33 26.66 2.69 -0.73
N VAL A 34 26.09 1.49 -0.64
CA VAL A 34 26.35 0.51 0.42
C VAL A 34 27.50 -0.40 0.02
N VAL A 35 28.69 0.18 -0.20
CA VAL A 35 29.92 -0.58 -0.53
C VAL A 35 30.72 -0.88 0.74
N GLU A 36 30.96 0.15 1.55
CA GLU A 36 31.63 0.04 2.85
C GLU A 36 30.95 0.95 3.89
N LEU A 37 31.07 0.57 5.15
CA LEU A 37 30.52 1.35 6.26
C LEU A 37 31.36 2.60 6.51
N ASN A 38 30.88 3.75 6.06
CA ASN A 38 31.42 5.06 6.39
C ASN A 38 30.52 5.80 7.40
N PRO A 39 30.99 6.87 8.07
CA PRO A 39 30.21 7.59 9.08
C PRO A 39 28.85 8.13 8.59
N ILE A 40 28.76 8.51 7.30
CA ILE A 40 27.51 9.00 6.69
C ILE A 40 26.52 7.83 6.58
N LEU A 41 26.95 6.73 5.94
CA LEU A 41 26.14 5.52 5.78
C LEU A 41 25.71 4.96 7.14
N LYS A 42 26.61 4.92 8.13
CA LYS A 42 26.30 4.49 9.49
C LYS A 42 25.15 5.29 10.10
N THR A 43 25.17 6.62 9.93
CA THR A 43 24.11 7.50 10.45
C THR A 43 22.76 7.21 9.78
N GLN A 44 22.76 6.98 8.47
CA GLN A 44 21.54 6.68 7.72
C GLN A 44 20.97 5.30 8.05
N LEU A 45 21.84 4.30 8.26
CA LEU A 45 21.43 2.98 8.72
C LEU A 45 20.88 3.03 10.16
N ILE A 46 21.44 3.86 11.05
CA ILE A 46 20.86 4.09 12.38
C ILE A 46 19.44 4.67 12.27
N ASN A 47 19.21 5.62 11.36
CA ASN A 47 17.86 6.14 11.11
C ASN A 47 16.91 5.06 10.59
N ALA A 48 17.36 4.19 9.69
CA ALA A 48 16.59 3.05 9.20
C ALA A 48 16.21 2.08 10.32
N VAL A 49 17.15 1.77 11.21
CA VAL A 49 16.93 0.95 12.40
C VAL A 49 15.91 1.62 13.33
N GLY A 50 16.07 2.91 13.62
CA GLY A 50 15.11 3.66 14.43
C GLY A 50 13.69 3.63 13.84
N ALA A 51 13.58 3.81 12.52
CA ALA A 51 12.30 3.76 11.82
C ALA A 51 11.62 2.38 11.93
N ILE A 52 12.34 1.29 11.68
CA ILE A 52 11.75 -0.05 11.79
C ILE A 52 11.42 -0.43 13.23
N CYS A 53 12.27 -0.08 14.20
CA CYS A 53 11.98 -0.30 15.63
C CYS A 53 10.69 0.42 16.05
N GLY A 54 10.53 1.71 15.69
CA GLY A 54 9.31 2.46 15.99
C GLY A 54 8.07 1.89 15.30
N MET A 55 8.19 1.45 14.04
CA MET A 55 7.08 0.78 13.35
C MET A 55 6.69 -0.54 14.02
N VAL A 56 7.65 -1.30 14.55
CA VAL A 56 7.40 -2.55 15.29
C VAL A 56 6.75 -2.27 16.63
N GLU A 57 7.24 -1.30 17.38
CA GLU A 57 6.73 -0.94 18.70
C GLU A 57 5.26 -0.48 18.67
N ILE A 58 4.86 0.27 17.65
CA ILE A 58 3.49 0.80 17.50
C ILE A 58 2.59 -0.18 16.70
N SER A 59 3.16 -1.21 16.08
CA SER A 59 2.41 -2.07 15.17
C SER A 59 1.20 -2.71 15.86
N PRO A 60 0.00 -2.69 15.25
CA PRO A 60 -1.18 -3.39 15.80
C PRO A 60 -1.08 -4.92 15.70
N GLY A 61 0.07 -5.46 15.30
CA GLY A 61 0.27 -6.89 15.10
C GLY A 61 -0.05 -7.36 13.68
N TRP A 62 -0.40 -8.63 13.56
CA TRP A 62 -0.57 -9.31 12.27
C TRP A 62 -2.04 -9.47 11.86
N GLU A 63 -2.95 -9.37 12.82
CA GLU A 63 -4.37 -9.52 12.59
C GLU A 63 -5.00 -8.16 12.38
N ILE A 64 -5.48 -7.93 11.16
CA ILE A 64 -6.28 -6.76 10.85
C ILE A 64 -7.73 -7.21 10.92
N ALA A 65 -8.37 -6.88 12.04
CA ALA A 65 -9.79 -7.15 12.24
C ALA A 65 -10.60 -6.00 11.67
N PHE A 66 -11.49 -6.32 10.74
CA PHE A 66 -12.51 -5.38 10.26
C PHE A 66 -13.81 -5.63 11.03
N GLU A 67 -14.31 -4.61 11.71
CA GLU A 67 -15.59 -4.68 12.43
C GLU A 67 -16.79 -4.87 11.49
N LYS A 68 -16.60 -4.59 10.20
CA LYS A 68 -17.62 -4.63 9.15
C LYS A 68 -17.06 -5.28 7.88
N PRO A 69 -17.89 -5.90 7.03
CA PRO A 69 -17.42 -6.48 5.78
C PRO A 69 -16.84 -5.39 4.86
N VAL A 70 -15.63 -5.63 4.35
CA VAL A 70 -14.93 -4.71 3.43
C VAL A 70 -15.30 -5.06 1.99
N ILE A 71 -15.65 -4.05 1.20
CA ILE A 71 -16.05 -4.21 -0.21
C ILE A 71 -15.10 -3.37 -1.09
N ALA A 72 -14.37 -4.02 -2.00
CA ALA A 72 -13.58 -3.28 -2.98
C ALA A 72 -14.50 -2.70 -4.06
N VAL A 73 -14.19 -1.49 -4.54
CA VAL A 73 -14.94 -0.82 -5.61
C VAL A 73 -13.95 -0.30 -6.64
N THR A 74 -13.98 -0.80 -7.87
CA THR A 74 -13.10 -0.27 -8.92
C THR A 74 -13.59 1.10 -9.41
N SER A 75 -12.66 2.00 -9.73
CA SER A 75 -12.96 3.34 -10.21
C SER A 75 -11.97 3.77 -11.29
N PHE A 76 -12.47 4.28 -12.41
CA PHE A 76 -11.64 4.91 -13.45
C PHE A 76 -12.43 5.95 -14.25
N GLY A 77 -11.82 7.12 -14.47
CA GLY A 77 -12.35 8.16 -15.34
C GLY A 77 -13.79 8.56 -15.01
N PHE A 78 -14.70 8.42 -15.97
CA PHE A 78 -16.10 8.81 -15.80
C PHE A 78 -16.86 7.96 -14.76
N ALA A 79 -16.34 6.78 -14.39
CA ALA A 79 -16.94 5.94 -13.35
C ALA A 79 -16.85 6.57 -11.95
N GLU A 80 -15.98 7.57 -11.74
CA GLU A 80 -15.91 8.29 -10.46
C GLU A 80 -17.26 8.88 -10.03
N ARG A 81 -18.07 9.34 -11.00
CA ARG A 81 -19.41 9.91 -10.75
C ARG A 81 -20.42 8.88 -10.25
N THR A 82 -20.19 7.60 -10.55
CA THR A 82 -21.02 6.47 -10.09
C THR A 82 -20.47 5.81 -8.83
N VAL A 83 -19.16 5.87 -8.61
CA VAL A 83 -18.48 5.29 -7.45
C VAL A 83 -18.85 6.03 -6.17
N GLU A 84 -18.93 7.37 -6.20
CA GLU A 84 -19.26 8.16 -5.02
C GLU A 84 -20.64 7.81 -4.41
N PRO A 85 -21.75 7.80 -5.18
CA PRO A 85 -23.04 7.32 -4.68
C PRO A 85 -23.00 5.87 -4.16
N ALA A 86 -22.28 4.98 -4.84
CA ALA A 86 -22.14 3.58 -4.43
C ALA A 86 -21.40 3.44 -3.09
N VAL A 87 -20.31 4.19 -2.90
CA VAL A 87 -19.57 4.27 -1.63
C VAL A 87 -20.47 4.76 -0.50
N HIS A 88 -21.27 5.80 -0.74
CA HIS A 88 -22.23 6.29 0.25
C HIS A 88 -23.28 5.24 0.62
N PHE A 89 -23.90 4.63 -0.38
CA PHE A 89 -24.88 3.55 -0.18
C PHE A 89 -24.29 2.38 0.62
N LEU A 90 -23.07 1.93 0.29
CA LEU A 90 -22.41 0.84 1.01
C LEU A 90 -22.15 1.20 2.48
N ARG A 91 -21.71 2.43 2.77
CA ARG A 91 -21.51 2.90 4.14
C ARG A 91 -22.81 2.91 4.94
N GLU A 92 -23.90 3.40 4.35
CA GLU A 92 -25.24 3.40 4.97
C GLU A 92 -25.73 1.98 5.27
N LYS A 93 -25.36 1.01 4.43
CA LYS A 93 -25.65 -0.42 4.64
C LYS A 93 -24.70 -1.13 5.59
N GLY A 94 -23.73 -0.41 6.18
CA GLY A 94 -22.81 -0.96 7.19
C GLY A 94 -21.61 -1.70 6.61
N PHE A 95 -21.26 -1.46 5.35
CA PHE A 95 -20.03 -1.98 4.72
C PHE A 95 -18.89 -0.96 4.82
N ILE A 96 -17.65 -1.43 4.67
CA ILE A 96 -16.46 -0.58 4.50
C ILE A 96 -16.08 -0.61 3.01
N PRO A 97 -16.50 0.38 2.20
CA PRO A 97 -16.10 0.45 0.81
C PRO A 97 -14.65 0.96 0.67
N VAL A 98 -13.87 0.30 -0.18
CA VAL A 98 -12.48 0.66 -0.52
C VAL A 98 -12.38 0.91 -2.02
N PRO A 99 -12.35 2.17 -2.46
CA PRO A 99 -12.14 2.51 -3.85
C PRO A 99 -10.73 2.13 -4.32
N CYS A 100 -10.63 1.43 -5.44
CA CYS A 100 -9.38 1.02 -6.07
C CYS A 100 -9.32 1.60 -7.48
N HIS A 101 -8.36 2.48 -7.76
CA HIS A 101 -8.20 3.06 -9.10
C HIS A 101 -7.68 2.00 -10.09
N ALA A 102 -8.45 1.74 -11.15
CA ALA A 102 -8.04 0.86 -12.25
C ALA A 102 -7.08 1.60 -13.20
N GLN A 103 -5.89 1.92 -12.70
CA GLN A 103 -4.80 2.60 -13.43
C GLN A 103 -3.49 1.82 -13.34
N GLY A 104 -3.56 0.49 -13.21
CA GLY A 104 -2.41 -0.39 -13.22
C GLY A 104 -1.71 -0.59 -11.87
N ARG A 105 -1.77 0.30 -10.86
CA ARG A 105 -1.30 -0.04 -9.49
C ARG A 105 -2.42 -0.43 -8.55
N GLY A 106 -3.53 0.33 -8.59
CA GLY A 106 -4.64 0.14 -7.66
C GLY A 106 -5.40 -1.16 -7.89
N ASP A 107 -5.55 -1.57 -9.14
CA ASP A 107 -6.09 -2.86 -9.59
C ASP A 107 -5.20 -4.04 -9.19
N ARG A 108 -3.89 -4.00 -9.45
CA ARG A 108 -2.95 -5.05 -9.04
C ARG A 108 -2.89 -5.17 -7.51
N ALA A 109 -2.92 -4.04 -6.79
CA ALA A 109 -3.00 -4.06 -5.33
C ALA A 109 -4.34 -4.65 -4.85
N MET A 110 -5.46 -4.31 -5.50
CA MET A 110 -6.76 -4.90 -5.22
C MET A 110 -6.75 -6.42 -5.42
N ASP A 111 -6.21 -6.92 -6.53
CA ASP A 111 -6.09 -8.35 -6.82
C ASP A 111 -5.32 -9.12 -5.75
N GLU A 112 -4.23 -8.53 -5.25
CA GLU A 112 -3.47 -9.12 -4.15
C GLU A 112 -4.27 -9.15 -2.85
N LEU A 113 -4.95 -8.05 -2.51
CA LEU A 113 -5.79 -7.97 -1.32
C LEU A 113 -7.01 -8.92 -1.41
N ILE A 114 -7.55 -9.17 -2.61
CA ILE A 114 -8.55 -10.20 -2.85
C ILE A 114 -7.98 -11.59 -2.51
N ARG A 115 -6.78 -11.92 -3.01
CA ARG A 115 -6.11 -13.21 -2.75
C ARG A 115 -5.76 -13.41 -1.28
N GLU A 116 -5.48 -12.31 -0.58
CA GLU A 116 -5.22 -12.28 0.86
C GLU A 116 -6.52 -12.24 1.70
N TRP A 117 -7.71 -12.34 1.08
CA TRP A 117 -9.03 -12.39 1.73
C TRP A 117 -9.43 -11.15 2.55
N TRP A 118 -8.88 -9.99 2.21
CA TRP A 118 -9.22 -8.73 2.87
C TRP A 118 -10.64 -8.27 2.53
N PHE A 119 -11.13 -8.60 1.34
CA PHE A 119 -12.45 -8.20 0.87
C PHE A 119 -13.46 -9.33 1.00
N ARG A 120 -14.68 -8.96 1.39
CA ARG A 120 -15.87 -9.83 1.41
C ARG A 120 -16.65 -9.79 0.11
N GLY A 121 -16.37 -8.82 -0.74
CA GLY A 121 -16.96 -8.67 -2.06
C GLY A 121 -16.23 -7.60 -2.87
N VAL A 122 -16.48 -7.61 -4.17
CA VAL A 122 -15.94 -6.65 -5.13
C VAL A 122 -17.09 -6.13 -5.98
N ILE A 123 -17.16 -4.81 -6.15
CA ILE A 123 -18.02 -4.17 -7.14
C ILE A 123 -17.10 -3.63 -8.23
N ASP A 124 -17.08 -4.33 -9.36
CA ASP A 124 -16.30 -3.89 -10.50
C ASP A 124 -17.15 -2.95 -11.38
N MET A 125 -16.89 -1.64 -11.26
CA MET A 125 -17.61 -0.59 -12.00
C MET A 125 -16.82 -0.06 -13.20
N SER A 126 -15.51 -0.32 -13.25
CA SER A 126 -14.64 0.05 -14.36
C SER A 126 -14.20 -1.19 -15.13
N VAL A 127 -15.08 -1.71 -15.98
CA VAL A 127 -14.69 -2.68 -17.01
C VAL A 127 -13.98 -1.92 -18.14
N GLU A 128 -12.68 -2.17 -18.32
CA GLU A 128 -12.00 -1.83 -19.57
C GLU A 128 -12.71 -2.59 -20.70
N VAL A 129 -13.16 -1.86 -21.74
CA VAL A 129 -13.61 -2.43 -23.01
C VAL A 129 -12.47 -2.32 -24.01
#